data_AF-A0A1D2U0U6-F1
#
_entry.id   AF-A0A1D2U0U6-F1
#
_cell.length_a   1.000
_cell.length_b   1.000
_cell.length_c   1.000
_cell.angle_alpha   90.00
_cell.angle_beta   90.00
_cell.angle_gamma   90.00
#
_symmetry.space_group_name_H-M   'P 1'
#
loop_
_entity.id
_entity.type
_entity.pdbx_description
1 polymer ?
#
loop_
_entity_poly.entity_id
_entity_poly.type
_entity_poly.pdbx_seq_one_letter_code
_entity_poly.pdbx_strand_id
1 'polypeptide(L)'
;MAGNAADIRILKIPLAFFGIYNETPDQQTLERLEIYIAKLKKELQRHAIKSNETPNYFMPEDFKLALSVMPITLFRVGDEFEMPVDCAGILFEHAYRQKPDEQRVLLEILQSSPEYVYHLLSDDHERRERGEPPIPFQLSSGDILPIESMERMLLLHSPHWSILWLQKKSMDDFFRRILQGVVSLKDHDPGSAHCYHWLKTHHLPQEERTAKVVRHLETLGGNTWYAFLTALEHPTADCEPLLKSILENPAWCYEWLRWIGRGPRDVLVDKLLESVPWTIQYLVDVNPFDAGELFERARQKNTNPWWTEWIEFYAGTRRG
;
A
#
# COMPACT_ATOMS: atom_id res chain seq x y z
N MET A 1 16.51 16.84 0.79
CA MET A 1 15.96 16.73 2.15
C MET A 1 15.33 15.36 2.26
N ALA A 2 16.00 14.40 2.91
CA ALA A 2 15.36 13.16 3.34
C ALA A 2 15.46 13.18 4.87
N GLY A 3 14.37 13.61 5.51
CA GLY A 3 14.06 13.21 6.86
C GLY A 3 13.92 11.68 6.87
N ASN A 4 14.11 11.10 8.04
CA ASN A 4 14.05 9.67 8.33
C ASN A 4 13.04 8.91 7.43
N ALA A 5 13.37 7.69 6.96
CA ALA A 5 12.43 6.86 6.19
C ALA A 5 11.07 6.64 6.90
N ALA A 6 11.04 6.86 8.23
CA ALA A 6 9.86 6.87 9.08
C ALA A 6 8.84 8.00 8.78
N ASP A 7 9.23 9.09 8.11
CA ASP A 7 8.35 10.22 7.80
C ASP A 7 7.69 10.11 6.41
N ILE A 8 7.97 9.04 5.67
CA ILE A 8 7.45 8.86 4.32
C ILE A 8 6.01 8.38 4.38
N ARG A 9 5.12 9.22 3.85
CA ARG A 9 3.71 8.88 3.65
C ARG A 9 3.52 8.37 2.23
N ILE A 10 3.50 7.05 2.08
CA ILE A 10 3.05 6.38 0.86
C ILE A 10 1.54 6.56 0.75
N LEU A 11 1.08 7.20 -0.30
CA LEU A 11 -0.34 7.29 -0.62
C LEU A 11 -0.80 5.93 -1.14
N LYS A 12 -1.92 5.47 -0.58
CA LYS A 12 -2.61 4.26 -1.05
C LYS A 12 -3.72 4.58 -2.04
N ILE A 13 -4.12 5.85 -2.16
CA ILE A 13 -5.28 6.29 -2.95
C ILE A 13 -4.93 7.62 -3.68
N PRO A 14 -5.30 7.78 -4.96
CA PRO A 14 -5.02 9.00 -5.73
C PRO A 14 -6.04 10.12 -5.41
N LEU A 15 -5.89 10.77 -4.27
CA LEU A 15 -6.80 11.82 -3.78
C LEU A 15 -7.01 12.99 -4.77
N ALA A 16 -5.95 13.43 -5.43
CA ALA A 16 -5.99 14.54 -6.38
C ALA A 16 -6.83 14.22 -7.63
N PHE A 17 -6.99 12.95 -7.98
CA PHE A 17 -7.90 12.52 -9.04
C PHE A 17 -9.36 12.90 -8.71
N PHE A 18 -9.72 12.88 -7.44
CA PHE A 18 -11.04 13.27 -6.94
C PHE A 18 -11.14 14.76 -6.57
N GLY A 19 -10.20 15.59 -7.01
CA GLY A 19 -10.18 17.03 -6.69
C GLY A 19 -9.73 17.36 -5.27
N ILE A 20 -9.31 16.36 -4.48
CA ILE A 20 -8.84 16.57 -3.10
C ILE A 20 -7.34 16.91 -3.15
N TYR A 21 -7.04 18.20 -3.33
CA TYR A 21 -5.66 18.71 -3.42
C TYR A 21 -5.05 19.10 -2.07
N ASN A 22 -5.89 19.42 -1.09
CA ASN A 22 -5.49 19.88 0.24
C ASN A 22 -6.19 19.04 1.33
N GLU A 23 -5.79 19.22 2.60
CA GLU A 23 -6.39 18.53 3.76
C GLU A 23 -7.90 18.81 3.91
N THR A 24 -8.39 19.94 3.39
CA THR A 24 -9.82 20.29 3.36
C THR A 24 -10.31 20.47 1.93
N PRO A 25 -11.08 19.51 1.38
CA PRO A 25 -11.74 19.69 0.08
C PRO A 25 -12.84 20.75 0.16
N ASP A 26 -13.05 21.47 -0.94
CA ASP A 26 -14.15 22.42 -1.04
C ASP A 26 -15.52 21.72 -1.12
N GLN A 27 -16.57 22.47 -0.80
CA GLN A 27 -17.95 21.96 -0.73
C GLN A 27 -18.42 21.35 -2.06
N GLN A 28 -18.04 21.93 -3.20
CA GLN A 28 -18.47 21.46 -4.51
C GLN A 28 -17.78 20.14 -4.88
N THR A 29 -16.49 20.01 -4.55
CA THR A 29 -15.73 18.75 -4.70
C THR A 29 -16.32 17.64 -3.82
N LEU A 30 -16.68 17.96 -2.57
CA LEU A 30 -17.34 17.01 -1.66
C LEU A 30 -18.68 16.54 -2.22
N GLU A 31 -19.55 17.44 -2.66
CA GLU A 31 -20.86 17.09 -3.24
C GLU A 31 -20.71 16.20 -4.48
N ARG A 32 -19.76 16.50 -5.36
CA ARG A 32 -19.47 15.65 -6.53
C ARG A 32 -19.02 14.26 -6.11
N LEU A 33 -18.13 14.18 -5.13
CA LEU A 33 -17.62 12.91 -4.62
C LEU A 33 -18.72 12.08 -3.94
N GLU A 34 -19.61 12.71 -3.17
CA GLU A 34 -20.77 12.05 -2.57
C GLU A 34 -21.72 11.48 -3.63
N ILE A 35 -22.01 12.24 -4.69
CA ILE A 35 -22.81 11.78 -5.82
C ILE A 35 -22.13 10.57 -6.49
N TYR A 36 -20.82 10.64 -6.69
CA TYR A 36 -20.05 9.54 -7.29
C TYR A 36 -20.05 8.28 -6.41
N ILE A 37 -19.83 8.43 -5.10
CA ILE A 37 -19.93 7.35 -4.11
C ILE A 37 -21.32 6.72 -4.14
N ALA A 38 -22.39 7.52 -4.19
CA ALA A 38 -23.76 7.01 -4.25
C ALA A 38 -24.01 6.19 -5.53
N LYS A 39 -23.49 6.63 -6.69
CA LYS A 39 -23.54 5.86 -7.95
C LYS A 39 -22.82 4.52 -7.81
N LEU A 40 -21.59 4.52 -7.27
CA LEU A 40 -20.80 3.31 -7.06
C LEU A 40 -21.50 2.33 -6.11
N LYS A 41 -22.04 2.80 -4.98
CA LYS A 41 -22.78 1.97 -4.02
C LYS A 41 -24.00 1.31 -4.65
N LYS A 42 -24.77 2.07 -5.42
CA LYS A 42 -25.95 1.55 -6.11
C LYS A 42 -25.57 0.47 -7.12
N GLU A 43 -24.46 0.63 -7.83
CA GLU A 43 -23.98 -0.37 -8.78
C GLU A 43 -23.41 -1.61 -8.07
N LEU A 44 -22.67 -1.41 -6.98
CA LEU A 44 -22.19 -2.49 -6.12
C LEU A 44 -23.35 -3.34 -5.59
N GLN A 45 -24.44 -2.71 -5.15
CA GLN A 45 -25.64 -3.41 -4.69
C GLN A 45 -26.27 -4.25 -5.82
N ARG A 46 -26.33 -3.73 -7.05
CA ARG A 46 -26.81 -4.51 -8.21
C ARG A 46 -25.92 -5.72 -8.48
N HIS A 47 -24.61 -5.54 -8.39
CA HIS A 47 -23.65 -6.63 -8.57
C HIS A 47 -23.74 -7.67 -7.46
N ALA A 48 -23.98 -7.26 -6.21
CA ALA A 48 -24.19 -8.16 -5.08
C ALA A 48 -25.45 -9.03 -5.28
N ILE A 49 -26.59 -8.40 -5.64
CA ILE A 49 -27.84 -9.13 -5.97
C ILE A 49 -27.57 -10.14 -7.09
N LYS A 50 -26.91 -9.71 -8.16
CA LYS A 50 -26.61 -10.56 -9.31
C LYS A 50 -25.65 -11.71 -8.98
N SER A 51 -24.69 -11.48 -8.08
CA SER A 51 -23.78 -12.51 -7.57
C SER A 51 -24.51 -13.59 -6.78
N ASN A 52 -25.56 -13.21 -6.05
CA ASN A 52 -26.38 -14.16 -5.30
C ASN A 52 -27.32 -14.96 -6.22
N GLU A 53 -27.79 -14.35 -7.31
CA GLU A 53 -28.70 -14.98 -8.27
C GLU A 53 -27.98 -15.86 -9.31
N THR A 54 -26.74 -15.52 -9.68
CA THR A 54 -26.00 -16.16 -10.77
C THR A 54 -24.71 -16.81 -10.28
N PRO A 55 -24.62 -18.15 -10.27
CA PRO A 55 -23.37 -18.85 -9.98
C PRO A 55 -22.26 -18.43 -10.94
N ASN A 56 -21.04 -18.21 -10.44
CA ASN A 56 -19.88 -17.75 -11.20
C ASN A 56 -20.05 -16.38 -11.87
N TYR A 57 -20.83 -15.49 -11.25
CA TYR A 57 -20.89 -14.11 -11.68
C TYR A 57 -19.56 -13.39 -11.47
N PHE A 58 -19.02 -12.79 -12.53
CA PHE A 58 -17.86 -11.91 -12.45
C PHE A 58 -18.29 -10.47 -12.64
N MET A 59 -17.88 -9.64 -11.69
CA MET A 59 -18.08 -8.19 -11.76
C MET A 59 -17.21 -7.59 -12.87
N PRO A 60 -17.71 -6.56 -13.61
CA PRO A 60 -16.94 -5.88 -14.65
C PRO A 60 -15.62 -5.30 -14.11
N GLU A 61 -14.55 -5.49 -14.87
CA GLU A 61 -13.19 -5.08 -14.45
C GLU A 61 -13.05 -3.57 -14.31
N ASP A 62 -13.71 -2.79 -15.18
CA ASP A 62 -13.75 -1.33 -15.09
C ASP A 62 -14.35 -0.85 -13.77
N PHE A 63 -15.41 -1.52 -13.29
CA PHE A 63 -16.00 -1.23 -12.00
C PHE A 63 -15.11 -1.68 -10.83
N LYS A 64 -14.44 -2.83 -10.91
CA LYS A 64 -13.43 -3.25 -9.92
C LYS A 64 -12.30 -2.24 -9.78
N LEU A 65 -11.75 -1.78 -10.91
CA LEU A 65 -10.71 -0.74 -10.95
C LEU A 65 -11.23 0.60 -10.42
N ALA A 66 -12.49 0.95 -10.68
CA ALA A 66 -13.09 2.15 -10.13
C ALA A 66 -13.21 2.09 -8.61
N LEU A 67 -13.58 0.93 -8.05
CA LEU A 67 -13.61 0.70 -6.60
C LEU A 67 -12.22 0.71 -5.98
N SER A 68 -11.20 0.15 -6.64
CA SER A 68 -9.85 0.06 -6.07
C SER A 68 -9.14 1.40 -5.92
N VAL A 69 -9.56 2.41 -6.67
CA VAL A 69 -9.02 3.77 -6.51
C VAL A 69 -9.84 4.63 -5.56
N MET A 70 -10.90 4.10 -4.93
CA MET A 70 -11.79 4.90 -4.09
C MET A 70 -11.22 5.22 -2.69
N PRO A 71 -11.41 6.46 -2.19
CA PRO A 71 -11.14 6.79 -0.80
C PRO A 71 -12.09 6.05 0.16
N ILE A 72 -11.62 4.99 0.81
CA ILE A 72 -12.45 4.18 1.74
C ILE A 72 -12.92 4.95 2.97
N THR A 73 -12.15 5.93 3.45
CA THR A 73 -12.59 6.81 4.53
C THR A 73 -13.93 7.48 4.23
N LEU A 74 -14.25 7.65 2.95
CA LEU A 74 -15.49 8.22 2.43
C LEU A 74 -16.46 7.13 1.91
N PHE A 75 -15.93 6.00 1.45
CA PHE A 75 -16.72 4.86 0.99
C PHE A 75 -17.15 3.94 2.16
N ARG A 76 -18.18 4.36 2.91
CA ARG A 76 -18.82 3.51 3.93
C ARG A 76 -19.90 2.65 3.32
N VAL A 77 -19.70 1.34 3.23
CA VAL A 77 -20.79 0.40 3.01
C VAL A 77 -21.53 0.28 4.34
N GLY A 78 -22.78 0.75 4.39
CA GLY A 78 -23.61 0.60 5.58
C GLY A 78 -24.00 -0.86 5.80
N ASP A 79 -24.75 -1.14 6.86
CA ASP A 79 -25.25 -2.50 7.22
C ASP A 79 -26.27 -3.07 6.20
N GLU A 80 -26.44 -2.43 5.05
CA GLU A 80 -27.56 -2.60 4.14
C GLU A 80 -27.36 -3.74 3.12
N PHE A 81 -26.13 -4.23 2.91
CA PHE A 81 -25.89 -5.36 1.99
C PHE A 81 -24.57 -6.09 2.23
N GLU A 82 -24.54 -7.38 1.86
CA GLU A 82 -23.34 -8.23 1.88
C GLU A 82 -22.39 -7.89 0.73
N MET A 83 -21.09 -7.80 1.05
CA MET A 83 -20.05 -7.47 0.08
C MET A 83 -19.73 -8.66 -0.83
N PRO A 84 -19.67 -8.47 -2.16
CA PRO A 84 -19.15 -9.51 -3.06
C PRO A 84 -17.71 -9.87 -2.71
N VAL A 85 -17.37 -11.16 -2.73
CA VAL A 85 -16.01 -11.68 -2.43
C VAL A 85 -14.95 -11.00 -3.31
N ASP A 86 -15.27 -10.77 -4.59
CA ASP A 86 -14.43 -10.08 -5.56
C ASP A 86 -14.04 -8.64 -5.15
N CYS A 87 -14.81 -8.01 -4.27
CA CYS A 87 -14.55 -6.66 -3.76
C CYS A 87 -13.94 -6.64 -2.37
N ALA A 88 -13.96 -7.77 -1.65
CA ALA A 88 -13.41 -7.87 -0.31
C ALA A 88 -11.92 -7.48 -0.33
N GLY A 89 -11.10 -8.11 -1.18
CA GLY A 89 -9.67 -7.80 -1.28
C GLY A 89 -9.39 -6.33 -1.60
N ILE A 90 -10.15 -5.76 -2.54
CA ILE A 90 -10.06 -4.37 -2.98
C ILE A 90 -10.35 -3.39 -1.83
N LEU A 91 -11.37 -3.68 -1.02
CA LEU A 91 -11.75 -2.80 0.09
C LEU A 91 -10.91 -3.07 1.35
N PHE A 92 -10.36 -4.27 1.52
CA PHE A 92 -9.51 -4.62 2.66
C PHE A 92 -8.06 -4.13 2.52
N GLU A 93 -7.51 -3.98 1.31
CA GLU A 93 -6.20 -3.32 1.10
C GLU A 93 -6.16 -1.87 1.63
N HIS A 94 -7.34 -1.28 1.86
CA HIS A 94 -7.52 0.11 2.26
C HIS A 94 -8.34 0.31 3.56
N ALA A 95 -8.94 -0.75 4.14
CA ALA A 95 -9.76 -0.67 5.34
C ALA A 95 -8.93 -0.83 6.62
N TYR A 96 -8.44 0.28 7.16
CA TYR A 96 -8.14 0.37 8.59
C TYR A 96 -9.48 0.47 9.36
N ARG A 97 -9.77 -0.53 10.20
CA ARG A 97 -10.84 -0.56 11.23
C ARG A 97 -12.29 -0.85 10.79
N GLN A 98 -12.52 -1.82 9.91
CA GLN A 98 -13.84 -2.48 9.87
C GLN A 98 -13.75 -3.85 10.53
N LYS A 99 -14.74 -4.18 11.36
CA LYS A 99 -14.91 -5.53 11.92
C LYS A 99 -15.35 -6.43 10.77
N PRO A 100 -14.49 -7.35 10.27
CA PRO A 100 -14.90 -8.27 9.21
C PRO A 100 -15.84 -9.29 9.84
N ASP A 101 -17.03 -9.50 9.28
CA ASP A 101 -17.99 -10.50 9.79
C ASP A 101 -17.56 -11.96 9.51
N GLU A 102 -16.35 -12.17 8.96
CA GLU A 102 -15.82 -13.51 8.66
C GLU A 102 -14.43 -13.73 9.25
N GLN A 103 -14.32 -14.72 10.14
CA GLN A 103 -13.08 -15.13 10.82
C GLN A 103 -11.93 -15.48 9.86
N ARG A 104 -12.28 -15.99 8.68
CA ARG A 104 -11.31 -16.42 7.65
C ARG A 104 -10.59 -15.23 7.03
N VAL A 105 -11.32 -14.14 6.80
CA VAL A 105 -10.83 -12.92 6.17
C VAL A 105 -9.85 -12.19 7.10
N LEU A 106 -10.13 -12.10 8.41
CA LEU A 106 -9.24 -11.39 9.34
C LEU A 106 -7.89 -12.09 9.55
N LEU A 107 -7.86 -13.43 9.63
CA LEU A 107 -6.61 -14.19 9.77
C LEU A 107 -5.75 -14.11 8.50
N GLU A 108 -6.37 -14.23 7.32
CA GLU A 108 -5.68 -14.05 6.04
C GLU A 108 -5.13 -12.62 5.91
N ILE A 109 -5.85 -11.60 6.42
CA ILE A 109 -5.38 -10.20 6.47
C ILE A 109 -4.21 -10.01 7.45
N LEU A 110 -4.29 -10.57 8.66
CA LEU A 110 -3.20 -10.46 9.63
C LEU A 110 -1.92 -11.15 9.12
N GLN A 111 -2.07 -12.23 8.36
CA GLN A 111 -0.96 -12.91 7.70
C GLN A 111 -0.43 -12.14 6.48
N SER A 112 -1.30 -11.45 5.74
CA SER A 112 -0.92 -10.66 4.56
C SER A 112 -0.40 -9.26 4.90
N SER A 113 -0.66 -8.74 6.11
CA SER A 113 -0.27 -7.40 6.56
C SER A 113 0.55 -7.43 7.87
N PRO A 114 1.84 -7.80 7.79
CA PRO A 114 2.71 -7.82 8.97
C PRO A 114 2.99 -6.43 9.56
N GLU A 115 2.88 -5.36 8.76
CA GLU A 115 2.90 -3.97 9.25
C GLU A 115 1.76 -3.72 10.26
N TYR A 116 0.55 -4.18 9.92
CA TYR A 116 -0.60 -4.02 10.79
C TYR A 116 -0.40 -4.76 12.12
N VAL A 117 0.10 -6.00 12.05
CA VAL A 117 0.44 -6.79 13.25
C VAL A 117 1.47 -6.05 14.13
N TYR A 118 2.50 -5.43 13.53
CA TYR A 118 3.48 -4.63 14.28
C TYR A 118 2.84 -3.47 15.03
N HIS A 119 2.01 -2.66 14.35
CA HIS A 119 1.39 -1.50 14.98
C HIS A 119 0.41 -1.90 16.09
N LEU A 120 -0.36 -2.97 15.91
CA LEU A 120 -1.20 -3.52 16.97
C LEU A 120 -0.40 -3.94 18.22
N LEU A 121 0.71 -4.66 18.00
CA LEU A 121 1.62 -5.07 19.08
C LEU A 121 2.29 -3.87 19.77
N SER A 122 2.71 -2.88 18.98
CA SER A 122 3.32 -1.64 19.45
C SER A 122 2.36 -0.83 20.33
N ASP A 123 1.13 -0.63 19.87
CA ASP A 123 0.10 0.10 20.61
C ASP A 123 -0.23 -0.60 21.94
N ASP A 124 -0.41 -1.92 21.94
CA ASP A 124 -0.65 -2.68 23.17
C ASP A 124 0.54 -2.61 24.14
N HIS A 125 1.76 -2.69 23.63
CA HIS A 125 2.97 -2.55 24.45
C HIS A 125 3.06 -1.19 25.12
N GLU A 126 2.92 -0.11 24.35
CA GLU A 126 2.97 1.26 24.88
C GLU A 126 1.85 1.53 25.89
N ARG A 127 0.66 0.93 25.71
CA ARG A 127 -0.44 1.00 26.68
C ARG A 127 -0.09 0.28 27.99
N ARG A 128 0.51 -0.92 27.91
CA ARG A 128 0.97 -1.66 29.08
C ARG A 128 2.05 -0.90 29.84
N GLU A 129 2.98 -0.26 29.14
CA GLU A 129 3.99 0.61 29.76
C GLU A 129 3.36 1.79 30.52
N ARG A 130 2.23 2.30 30.04
CA ARG A 130 1.41 3.31 30.72
C ARG A 130 0.50 2.75 31.83
N GLY A 131 0.50 1.44 32.07
CA GLY A 131 -0.35 0.79 33.06
C GLY A 131 -1.83 0.66 32.65
N GLU A 132 -2.14 0.84 31.37
CA GLU A 132 -3.48 0.65 30.82
C GLU A 132 -3.81 -0.84 30.64
N PRO A 133 -5.11 -1.22 30.62
CA PRO A 133 -5.50 -2.59 30.34
C PRO A 133 -5.08 -3.00 28.91
N PRO A 134 -4.68 -4.27 28.72
CA PRO A 134 -4.27 -4.78 27.43
C PRO A 134 -5.42 -4.74 26.42
N ILE A 135 -5.08 -4.58 25.14
CA ILE A 135 -6.06 -4.63 24.06
C ILE A 135 -6.38 -6.10 23.78
N PRO A 136 -7.64 -6.55 23.96
CA PRO A 136 -8.02 -7.87 23.50
C PRO A 136 -8.11 -7.85 21.98
N PHE A 137 -7.25 -8.62 21.31
CA PHE A 137 -7.30 -8.83 19.87
C PHE A 137 -8.37 -9.87 19.56
N GLN A 138 -9.63 -9.44 19.56
CA GLN A 138 -10.77 -10.33 19.40
C GLN A 138 -11.09 -10.52 17.91
N LEU A 139 -11.13 -11.78 17.48
CA LEU A 139 -11.65 -12.18 16.18
C LEU A 139 -13.17 -11.98 16.14
N SER A 140 -13.75 -11.95 14.95
CA SER A 140 -15.21 -11.93 14.78
C SER A 140 -15.92 -13.18 15.33
N SER A 141 -15.21 -14.30 15.57
CA SER A 141 -15.71 -15.44 16.38
C SER A 141 -16.03 -15.08 17.82
N GLY A 142 -15.46 -14.00 18.33
CA GLY A 142 -15.34 -13.77 19.76
C GLY A 142 -14.08 -14.38 20.37
N ASP A 143 -13.28 -15.15 19.62
CA ASP A 143 -12.01 -15.72 20.10
C ASP A 143 -10.96 -14.63 20.29
N ILE A 144 -10.21 -14.70 21.38
CA ILE A 144 -9.11 -13.76 21.65
C ILE A 144 -7.84 -14.34 21.05
N LEU A 145 -7.20 -13.59 20.14
CA LEU A 145 -5.90 -13.94 19.59
C LEU A 145 -4.81 -13.67 20.64
N PRO A 146 -4.01 -14.69 21.03
CA PRO A 146 -2.89 -14.48 21.93
C PRO A 146 -1.81 -13.61 21.29
N ILE A 147 -1.09 -12.83 22.10
CA ILE A 147 0.05 -12.02 21.63
C ILE A 147 1.12 -12.90 21.00
N GLU A 148 1.38 -14.07 21.57
CA GLU A 148 2.37 -15.01 21.05
C GLU A 148 2.01 -15.48 19.62
N SER A 149 0.72 -15.53 19.28
CA SER A 149 0.26 -15.86 17.93
C SER A 149 0.51 -14.72 16.95
N MET A 150 0.27 -13.47 17.35
CA MET A 150 0.60 -12.30 16.54
C MET A 150 2.10 -12.13 16.35
N GLU A 151 2.89 -12.33 17.40
CA GLU A 151 4.35 -12.33 17.32
C GLU A 151 4.83 -13.42 16.33
N ARG A 152 4.21 -14.61 16.33
CA ARG A 152 4.50 -15.65 15.33
C ARG A 152 4.07 -15.29 13.91
N MET A 153 2.95 -14.58 13.72
CA MET A 153 2.56 -14.10 12.39
C MET A 153 3.57 -13.07 11.87
N LEU A 154 3.98 -12.14 12.73
CA LEU A 154 5.05 -11.18 12.43
C LEU A 154 6.33 -11.90 11.97
N LEU A 155 6.73 -12.94 12.71
CA LEU A 155 7.90 -13.78 12.42
C LEU A 155 7.87 -14.45 11.05
N LEU A 156 6.72 -15.02 10.68
CA LEU A 156 6.58 -15.83 9.48
C LEU A 156 6.38 -15.00 8.22
N HIS A 157 5.90 -13.76 8.37
CA HIS A 157 5.44 -12.95 7.24
C HIS A 157 6.27 -11.67 7.02
N SER A 158 7.07 -11.20 8.00
CA SER A 158 8.05 -10.13 7.75
C SER A 158 9.24 -10.10 8.72
N PRO A 159 10.46 -10.38 8.24
CA PRO A 159 11.68 -10.21 9.02
C PRO A 159 11.92 -8.75 9.46
N HIS A 160 11.55 -7.76 8.65
CA HIS A 160 11.75 -6.33 8.97
C HIS A 160 10.94 -5.90 10.18
N TRP A 161 9.63 -6.14 10.15
CA TRP A 161 8.75 -5.80 11.27
C TRP A 161 9.11 -6.59 12.53
N SER A 162 9.57 -7.83 12.38
CA SER A 162 10.11 -8.65 13.47
C SER A 162 11.35 -8.03 14.13
N ILE A 163 12.26 -7.45 13.36
CA ILE A 163 13.44 -6.75 13.90
C ILE A 163 13.04 -5.45 14.62
N LEU A 164 12.12 -4.67 14.06
CA LEU A 164 11.60 -3.48 14.75
C LEU A 164 10.90 -3.84 16.07
N TRP A 165 10.17 -4.96 16.10
CA TRP A 165 9.53 -5.46 17.33
C TRP A 165 10.57 -5.90 18.37
N LEU A 166 11.61 -6.61 17.94
CA LEU A 166 12.73 -7.00 18.81
C LEU A 166 13.44 -5.82 19.48
N GLN A 167 13.54 -4.67 18.79
CA GLN A 167 14.11 -3.46 19.38
C GLN A 167 13.26 -2.92 20.55
N LYS A 168 11.95 -3.15 20.54
CA LYS A 168 11.04 -2.80 21.63
C LYS A 168 10.99 -3.87 22.73
N LYS A 169 11.00 -5.16 22.37
CA LYS A 169 10.89 -6.28 23.30
C LYS A 169 12.02 -7.29 23.10
N SER A 170 13.05 -7.22 23.95
CA SER A 170 14.17 -8.16 23.91
C SER A 170 13.75 -9.55 24.40
N MET A 171 13.78 -10.55 23.52
CA MET A 171 13.58 -11.96 23.85
C MET A 171 14.65 -12.81 23.15
N ASP A 172 15.61 -13.35 23.91
CA ASP A 172 16.84 -13.97 23.37
C ASP A 172 16.59 -15.21 22.50
N ASP A 173 15.70 -16.11 22.91
CA ASP A 173 15.38 -17.32 22.12
C ASP A 173 14.59 -16.99 20.86
N PHE A 174 13.75 -15.94 20.94
CA PHE A 174 12.99 -15.41 19.83
C PHE A 174 13.91 -14.75 18.80
N PHE A 175 14.91 -13.99 19.26
CA PHE A 175 15.94 -13.37 18.44
C PHE A 175 16.78 -14.40 17.66
N ARG A 176 17.18 -15.51 18.28
CA ARG A 176 17.96 -16.56 17.60
C ARG A 176 17.22 -17.18 16.42
N ARG A 177 15.91 -17.44 16.56
CA ARG A 177 15.09 -18.01 15.48
C ARG A 177 14.96 -17.04 14.30
N ILE A 178 14.79 -15.75 14.58
CA ILE A 178 14.73 -14.69 13.56
C ILE A 178 16.04 -14.65 12.78
N LEU A 179 17.18 -14.60 13.46
CA LEU A 179 18.49 -14.57 12.80
C LEU A 179 18.72 -15.80 11.92
N GLN A 180 18.29 -16.98 12.36
CA GLN A 180 18.41 -18.20 11.55
C GLN A 180 17.57 -18.10 10.28
N GLY A 181 16.33 -17.63 10.37
CA GLY A 181 15.45 -17.39 9.20
C GLY A 181 16.08 -16.38 8.23
N VAL A 182 16.49 -15.22 8.74
CA VAL A 182 17.14 -14.15 7.97
C VAL A 182 18.36 -14.67 7.21
N VAL A 183 19.27 -15.38 7.86
CA VAL A 183 20.49 -15.90 7.22
C VAL A 183 20.18 -16.97 6.15
N SER A 184 19.17 -17.80 6.40
CA SER A 184 18.78 -18.89 5.50
C SER A 184 18.06 -18.40 4.25
N LEU A 185 17.32 -17.28 4.35
CA LEU A 185 16.47 -16.77 3.29
C LEU A 185 16.99 -15.49 2.62
N LYS A 186 18.12 -14.91 3.06
CA LYS A 186 18.67 -13.63 2.54
C LYS A 186 18.85 -13.53 1.02
N ASP A 187 18.97 -14.65 0.32
CA ASP A 187 19.20 -14.67 -1.13
C ASP A 187 17.89 -14.88 -1.92
N HIS A 188 16.77 -15.13 -1.24
CA HIS A 188 15.48 -15.51 -1.83
C HIS A 188 14.32 -14.64 -1.34
N ASP A 189 14.37 -14.16 -0.10
CA ASP A 189 13.35 -13.32 0.51
C ASP A 189 13.83 -11.87 0.65
N PRO A 190 13.13 -10.88 0.07
CA PRO A 190 13.53 -9.47 0.12
C PRO A 190 13.69 -8.93 1.55
N GLY A 191 12.80 -9.31 2.47
CA GLY A 191 12.86 -8.85 3.85
C GLY A 191 14.07 -9.41 4.60
N SER A 192 14.37 -10.69 4.40
CA SER A 192 15.56 -11.35 4.93
C SER A 192 16.83 -10.76 4.33
N ALA A 193 16.85 -10.44 3.03
CA ALA A 193 17.96 -9.79 2.36
C ALA A 193 18.28 -8.43 3.00
N HIS A 194 17.25 -7.59 3.17
CA HIS A 194 17.37 -6.27 3.79
C HIS A 194 17.88 -6.38 5.22
N CYS A 195 17.26 -7.24 6.03
CA CYS A 195 17.64 -7.46 7.42
C CYS A 195 19.08 -7.99 7.56
N TYR A 196 19.47 -8.95 6.72
CA TYR A 196 20.82 -9.51 6.73
C TYR A 196 21.86 -8.44 6.39
N HIS A 197 21.61 -7.65 5.35
CA HIS A 197 22.49 -6.55 4.95
C HIS A 197 22.60 -5.50 6.06
N TRP A 198 21.49 -5.08 6.65
CA TRP A 198 21.48 -4.13 7.76
C TRP A 198 22.29 -4.65 8.94
N LEU A 199 22.03 -5.88 9.40
CA LEU A 199 22.77 -6.51 10.50
C LEU A 199 24.28 -6.57 10.22
N LYS A 200 24.68 -6.86 8.98
CA LYS A 200 26.09 -6.94 8.58
C LYS A 200 26.78 -5.60 8.40
N THR A 201 26.04 -4.52 8.18
CA THR A 201 26.63 -3.26 7.70
C THR A 201 26.27 -2.02 8.53
N HIS A 202 25.34 -2.10 9.48
CA HIS A 202 24.90 -0.96 10.30
C HIS A 202 26.03 -0.21 11.03
N HIS A 203 27.15 -0.88 11.33
CA HIS A 203 28.32 -0.30 11.99
C HIS A 203 29.35 0.29 11.00
N LEU A 204 29.12 0.14 9.69
CA LEU A 204 30.04 0.58 8.64
C LEU A 204 29.70 1.98 8.12
N PRO A 205 30.67 2.69 7.51
CA PRO A 205 30.40 3.93 6.79
C PRO A 205 29.41 3.74 5.63
N GLN A 206 28.66 4.80 5.29
CA GLN A 206 27.61 4.76 4.28
C GLN A 206 28.08 4.28 2.89
N GLU A 207 29.28 4.65 2.47
CA GLU A 207 29.86 4.20 1.20
C GLU A 207 30.07 2.68 1.17
N GLU A 208 30.64 2.12 2.24
CA GLU A 208 30.84 0.67 2.37
C GLU A 208 29.51 -0.08 2.49
N ARG A 209 28.54 0.47 3.23
CA ARG A 209 27.18 -0.08 3.30
C ARG A 209 26.56 -0.20 1.92
N THR A 210 26.68 0.87 1.13
CA THR A 210 26.14 0.93 -0.23
C THR A 210 26.88 -0.03 -1.17
N ALA A 211 28.21 -0.11 -1.10
CA ALA A 211 28.97 -1.08 -1.89
C ALA A 211 28.56 -2.54 -1.60
N LYS A 212 28.16 -2.84 -0.36
CA LYS A 212 27.71 -4.17 0.06
C LYS A 212 26.26 -4.49 -0.31
N VAL A 213 25.38 -3.48 -0.48
CA VAL A 213 23.96 -3.72 -0.82
C VAL A 213 23.77 -4.20 -2.25
N VAL A 214 24.72 -3.87 -3.14
CA VAL A 214 24.69 -4.21 -4.57
C VAL A 214 24.40 -5.70 -4.83
N ARG A 215 24.94 -6.59 -3.99
CA ARG A 215 24.77 -8.05 -4.11
C ARG A 215 23.35 -8.53 -3.82
N HIS A 216 22.52 -7.70 -3.21
CA HIS A 216 21.15 -8.03 -2.81
C HIS A 216 20.09 -7.27 -3.60
N LEU A 217 20.47 -6.36 -4.50
CA LEU A 217 19.52 -5.48 -5.19
C LEU A 217 18.45 -6.25 -5.98
N GLU A 218 18.81 -7.35 -6.66
CA GLU A 218 17.83 -8.17 -7.38
C GLU A 218 16.81 -8.82 -6.44
N THR A 219 17.27 -9.35 -5.30
CA THR A 219 16.38 -9.93 -4.28
C THR A 219 15.50 -8.84 -3.68
N LEU A 220 16.07 -7.69 -3.31
CA LEU A 220 15.34 -6.56 -2.74
C LEU A 220 14.29 -6.01 -3.70
N GLY A 221 14.61 -5.94 -4.99
CA GLY A 221 13.70 -5.55 -6.07
C GLY A 221 12.50 -6.46 -6.25
N GLY A 222 12.54 -7.67 -5.67
CA GLY A 222 11.41 -8.60 -5.64
C GLY A 222 10.25 -8.17 -4.74
N ASN A 223 10.39 -7.11 -3.94
CA ASN A 223 9.31 -6.55 -3.16
C ASN A 223 9.35 -5.02 -3.16
N THR A 224 8.20 -4.41 -3.39
CA THR A 224 8.10 -2.98 -3.61
C THR A 224 8.59 -2.14 -2.43
N TRP A 225 8.21 -2.53 -1.21
CA TRP A 225 8.56 -1.77 -0.01
C TRP A 225 10.08 -1.76 0.19
N TYR A 226 10.73 -2.92 0.09
CA TYR A 226 12.18 -3.03 0.23
C TYR A 226 12.93 -2.39 -0.93
N ALA A 227 12.41 -2.47 -2.15
CA ALA A 227 12.96 -1.75 -3.29
C ALA A 227 13.00 -0.25 -3.03
N PHE A 228 11.87 0.30 -2.57
CA PHE A 228 11.71 1.71 -2.27
C PHE A 228 12.61 2.17 -1.11
N LEU A 229 12.59 1.44 0.03
CA LEU A 229 13.48 1.71 1.16
C LEU A 229 14.96 1.68 0.75
N THR A 230 15.37 0.65 0.00
CA THR A 230 16.76 0.50 -0.45
C THR A 230 17.17 1.68 -1.33
N ALA A 231 16.31 2.15 -2.23
CA ALA A 231 16.59 3.27 -3.10
C ALA A 231 16.77 4.60 -2.35
N LEU A 232 16.11 4.77 -1.20
CA LEU A 232 16.25 5.95 -0.34
C LEU A 232 17.48 5.88 0.53
N GLU A 233 17.72 4.72 1.15
CA GLU A 233 18.88 4.50 2.01
C GLU A 233 20.19 4.52 1.21
N HIS A 234 20.15 4.11 -0.06
CA HIS A 234 21.31 3.99 -0.92
C HIS A 234 21.13 4.78 -2.23
N PRO A 235 21.21 6.12 -2.19
CA PRO A 235 20.91 6.98 -3.34
C PRO A 235 21.92 6.86 -4.49
N THR A 236 23.09 6.27 -4.24
CA THR A 236 24.13 6.02 -5.26
C THR A 236 24.13 4.59 -5.78
N ALA A 237 23.35 3.68 -5.18
CA ALA A 237 23.20 2.33 -5.71
C ALA A 237 22.42 2.37 -7.03
N ASP A 238 22.74 1.43 -7.92
CA ASP A 238 21.95 1.20 -9.12
C ASP A 238 20.51 0.85 -8.73
N CYS A 239 19.58 1.48 -9.43
CA CYS A 239 18.17 1.38 -9.15
C CYS A 239 17.45 0.42 -10.10
N GLU A 240 18.04 0.08 -11.26
CA GLU A 240 17.41 -0.79 -12.25
C GLU A 240 16.95 -2.14 -11.68
N PRO A 241 17.75 -2.86 -10.85
CA PRO A 241 17.30 -4.12 -10.26
C PRO A 241 16.15 -3.95 -9.26
N LEU A 242 15.99 -2.76 -8.68
CA LEU A 242 14.93 -2.47 -7.70
C LEU A 242 13.57 -2.24 -8.37
N LEU A 243 13.52 -1.99 -9.68
CA LEU A 243 12.30 -1.60 -10.37
C LEU A 243 11.34 -2.77 -10.65
N LYS A 244 11.78 -4.02 -10.48
CA LYS A 244 11.00 -5.21 -10.86
C LYS A 244 9.57 -5.19 -10.29
N SER A 245 9.44 -5.07 -8.97
CA SER A 245 8.13 -5.01 -8.29
C SER A 245 7.45 -3.64 -8.39
N ILE A 246 8.22 -2.56 -8.57
CA ILE A 246 7.69 -1.21 -8.80
C ILE A 246 6.85 -1.16 -10.08
N LEU A 247 7.36 -1.79 -11.14
CA LEU A 247 6.74 -1.84 -12.46
C LEU A 247 5.52 -2.77 -12.55
N GLU A 248 5.13 -3.45 -11.46
CA GLU A 248 3.93 -4.29 -11.44
C GLU A 248 2.65 -3.44 -11.25
N ASN A 249 2.74 -2.30 -10.54
CA ASN A 249 1.58 -1.49 -10.18
C ASN A 249 1.81 0.02 -10.43
N PRO A 250 0.90 0.72 -11.12
CA PRO A 250 0.99 2.17 -11.34
C PRO A 250 1.12 3.02 -10.08
N ALA A 251 0.51 2.62 -8.95
CA ALA A 251 0.61 3.33 -7.67
C ALA A 251 2.08 3.43 -7.21
N TRP A 252 2.82 2.34 -7.36
CA TRP A 252 4.22 2.29 -6.97
C TRP A 252 5.13 3.00 -7.95
N CYS A 253 4.81 3.00 -9.24
CA CYS A 253 5.49 3.86 -10.22
C CYS A 253 5.33 5.34 -9.88
N TYR A 254 4.14 5.76 -9.47
CA TYR A 254 3.87 7.12 -9.00
C TYR A 254 4.73 7.47 -7.77
N GLU A 255 4.70 6.63 -6.71
CA GLU A 255 5.48 6.87 -5.50
C GLU A 255 6.98 6.92 -5.80
N TRP A 256 7.45 6.03 -6.67
CA TRP A 256 8.84 6.01 -7.10
C TRP A 256 9.22 7.29 -7.84
N LEU A 257 8.42 7.75 -8.79
CA LEU A 257 8.66 8.99 -9.53
C LEU A 257 8.60 10.23 -8.62
N ARG A 258 7.73 10.23 -7.62
CA ARG A 258 7.59 11.32 -6.64
C ARG A 258 8.78 11.42 -5.69
N TRP A 259 9.19 10.30 -5.11
CA TRP A 259 10.16 10.30 -4.01
C TRP A 259 11.59 9.97 -4.44
N ILE A 260 11.75 9.03 -5.36
CA ILE A 260 13.06 8.56 -5.81
C ILE A 260 13.51 9.34 -7.03
N GLY A 261 12.67 9.42 -8.07
CA GLY A 261 12.96 10.15 -9.30
C GLY A 261 14.17 9.63 -10.08
N ARG A 262 14.58 8.36 -9.88
CA ARG A 262 15.71 7.72 -10.57
C ARG A 262 15.25 6.54 -11.43
N GLY A 263 16.06 6.18 -12.42
CA GLY A 263 15.80 5.07 -13.35
C GLY A 263 15.24 5.53 -14.71
N PRO A 264 14.85 4.58 -15.58
CA PRO A 264 14.31 4.89 -16.90
C PRO A 264 12.91 5.50 -16.79
N ARG A 265 12.84 6.83 -16.78
CA ARG A 265 11.60 7.59 -16.63
C ARG A 265 10.51 7.13 -17.60
N ASP A 266 10.85 6.93 -18.87
CA ASP A 266 9.84 6.59 -19.89
C ASP A 266 9.14 5.26 -19.59
N VAL A 267 9.87 4.28 -19.05
CA VAL A 267 9.31 2.98 -18.63
C VAL A 267 8.36 3.15 -17.44
N LEU A 268 8.78 3.93 -16.43
CA LEU A 268 7.95 4.22 -15.25
C LEU A 268 6.68 4.99 -15.63
N VAL A 269 6.80 5.97 -16.53
CA VAL A 269 5.68 6.77 -17.03
C VAL A 269 4.73 5.93 -17.88
N ASP A 270 5.26 5.06 -18.75
CA ASP A 270 4.42 4.18 -19.56
C ASP A 270 3.60 3.22 -18.71
N LYS A 271 4.19 2.68 -17.63
CA LYS A 271 3.47 1.88 -16.64
C LYS A 271 2.45 2.71 -15.86
N LEU A 272 2.82 3.92 -15.42
CA LEU A 272 1.92 4.83 -14.72
C LEU A 272 0.67 5.17 -15.56
N LEU A 273 0.84 5.34 -16.87
CA LEU A 273 -0.24 5.62 -17.83
C LEU A 273 -1.26 4.48 -17.98
N GLU A 274 -1.02 3.30 -17.42
CA GLU A 274 -2.03 2.25 -17.30
C GLU A 274 -3.12 2.61 -16.26
N SER A 275 -2.86 3.57 -15.38
CA SER A 275 -3.83 4.09 -14.42
C SER A 275 -3.94 5.61 -14.52
N VAL A 276 -5.05 6.06 -15.10
CA VAL A 276 -5.37 7.49 -15.21
C VAL A 276 -5.47 8.17 -13.83
N PRO A 277 -6.10 7.56 -12.80
CA PRO A 277 -6.11 8.14 -11.46
C PRO A 277 -4.72 8.43 -10.89
N TRP A 278 -3.80 7.47 -10.94
CA TRP A 278 -2.43 7.66 -10.45
C TRP A 278 -1.62 8.61 -11.34
N THR A 279 -1.89 8.63 -12.65
CA THR A 279 -1.27 9.61 -13.54
C THR A 279 -1.70 11.03 -13.16
N ILE A 280 -2.99 11.29 -12.91
CA ILE A 280 -3.46 12.61 -12.48
C ILE A 280 -2.87 12.99 -11.12
N GLN A 281 -2.76 12.05 -10.18
CA GLN A 281 -2.05 12.28 -8.91
C GLN A 281 -0.61 12.74 -9.14
N TYR A 282 0.14 12.05 -10.02
CA TYR A 282 1.50 12.42 -10.39
C TYR A 282 1.59 13.82 -11.02
N LEU A 283 0.67 14.15 -11.93
CA LEU A 283 0.64 15.44 -12.61
C LEU A 283 0.41 16.60 -11.65
N VAL A 284 -0.43 16.39 -10.62
CA VAL A 284 -0.71 17.39 -9.60
C VAL A 284 0.46 17.55 -8.64
N ASP A 285 0.98 16.44 -8.11
CA ASP A 285 1.97 16.49 -7.03
C ASP A 285 3.38 16.84 -7.55
N VAL A 286 3.74 16.38 -8.75
CA VAL A 286 5.10 16.52 -9.29
C VAL A 286 5.18 17.57 -10.39
N ASN A 287 4.09 17.78 -11.14
CA ASN A 287 4.02 18.72 -12.27
C ASN A 287 5.26 18.63 -13.21
N PRO A 288 5.47 17.49 -13.89
CA PRO A 288 6.63 17.30 -14.76
C PRO A 288 6.59 18.24 -15.97
N PHE A 289 7.75 18.45 -16.61
CA PHE A 289 7.89 19.38 -17.73
C PHE A 289 6.97 19.07 -18.94
N ASP A 290 6.61 17.80 -19.14
CA ASP A 290 5.73 17.28 -20.18
C ASP A 290 4.30 17.04 -19.68
N ALA A 291 3.90 17.63 -18.53
CA ALA A 291 2.62 17.35 -17.90
C ALA A 291 1.41 17.55 -18.82
N GLY A 292 1.47 18.47 -19.78
CA GLY A 292 0.41 18.66 -20.79
C GLY A 292 0.27 17.45 -21.72
N GLU A 293 1.39 16.96 -22.26
CA GLU A 293 1.43 15.79 -23.14
C GLU A 293 1.02 14.51 -22.40
N LEU A 294 1.54 14.32 -21.19
CA LEU A 294 1.20 13.16 -20.36
C LEU A 294 -0.29 13.11 -20.02
N PHE A 295 -0.91 14.27 -19.77
CA PHE A 295 -2.35 14.33 -19.53
C PHE A 295 -3.16 13.89 -20.75
N GLU A 296 -2.82 14.39 -21.95
CA GLU A 296 -3.51 13.99 -23.18
C GLU A 296 -3.30 12.50 -23.48
N ARG A 297 -2.10 11.95 -23.23
CA ARG A 297 -1.83 10.50 -23.33
C ARG A 297 -2.71 9.70 -22.37
N ALA A 298 -2.83 10.13 -21.11
CA ALA A 298 -3.68 9.48 -20.11
C ALA A 298 -5.16 9.53 -20.52
N ARG A 299 -5.63 10.68 -20.98
CA ARG A 299 -7.00 10.88 -21.46
C ARG A 299 -7.33 9.98 -22.65
N GLN A 300 -6.42 9.87 -23.62
CA GLN A 300 -6.59 9.01 -24.80
C GLN A 300 -6.59 7.51 -24.45
N LYS A 301 -5.80 7.11 -23.45
CA LYS A 301 -5.75 5.73 -22.97
C LYS A 301 -6.92 5.35 -22.06
N ASN A 302 -7.71 6.31 -21.57
CA ASN A 302 -8.82 5.99 -20.68
C ASN A 302 -9.89 5.17 -21.39
N THR A 303 -10.08 3.93 -20.95
CA THR A 303 -11.19 3.07 -21.36
C THR A 303 -12.23 2.89 -20.25
N ASN A 304 -11.99 3.41 -19.05
CA ASN A 304 -12.87 3.22 -17.90
C ASN A 304 -13.96 4.33 -17.87
N PRO A 305 -15.24 3.98 -18.05
CA PRO A 305 -16.32 4.97 -18.07
C PRO A 305 -16.54 5.65 -16.72
N TRP A 306 -16.16 5.02 -15.61
CA TRP A 306 -16.29 5.57 -14.25
C TRP A 306 -15.35 6.74 -14.00
N TRP A 307 -14.28 6.87 -14.79
CA TRP A 307 -13.27 7.90 -14.62
C TRP A 307 -13.49 9.12 -15.50
N THR A 308 -14.34 9.02 -16.53
CA THR A 308 -14.57 10.08 -17.52
C THR A 308 -14.96 11.42 -16.88
N GLU A 309 -15.88 11.41 -15.92
CA GLU A 309 -16.33 12.63 -15.24
C GLU A 309 -15.17 13.36 -14.54
N TRP A 310 -14.28 12.61 -13.89
CA TRP A 310 -13.15 13.13 -13.13
C TRP A 310 -12.01 13.62 -14.04
N ILE A 311 -11.79 12.94 -15.17
CA ILE A 311 -10.81 13.37 -16.18
C ILE A 311 -11.22 14.71 -16.79
N GLU A 312 -12.50 14.87 -17.15
CA GLU A 312 -13.01 16.12 -17.69
C GLU A 312 -13.03 17.24 -16.65
N PHE A 313 -13.33 16.91 -15.37
CA PHE A 313 -13.18 17.85 -14.26
C PHE A 313 -11.74 18.38 -14.17
N TYR A 314 -10.74 17.49 -14.17
CA TYR A 314 -9.33 17.87 -14.14
C TYR A 314 -8.89 18.65 -15.40
N ALA A 315 -9.40 18.30 -16.58
CA ALA A 315 -9.15 19.06 -17.80
C ALA A 315 -9.67 20.51 -17.69
N GLY A 316 -10.80 20.71 -17.02
CA GLY A 316 -11.38 22.01 -16.75
C GLY A 316 -10.54 22.85 -15.78
N THR A 317 -9.98 22.24 -14.72
CA THR A 317 -9.19 22.96 -13.73
C THR A 317 -7.82 23.41 -14.23
N ARG A 318 -7.21 22.72 -15.20
CA ARG A 318 -5.92 23.16 -15.81
C ARG A 318 -6.04 24.35 -16.77
N ARG A 319 -7.25 24.71 -17.21
CA ARG A 319 -7.48 25.82 -18.16
C ARG A 319 -7.74 27.16 -17.49
N GLY A 320 -7.92 27.19 -16.17
CA GLY A 320 -8.09 28.40 -15.36
C GLY A 320 -6.77 28.86 -14.75
#